data_AF-A0A954XEV2-F1
#
_entry.id   AF-A0A954XEV2-F1
#
_cell.length_a   1.000
_cell.length_b   1.000
_cell.length_c   1.000
_cell.angle_alpha   90.00
_cell.angle_beta   90.00
_cell.angle_gamma   90.00
#
_symmetry.space_group_name_H-M   'P 1'
#
loop_
_entity.id
_entity.type
_entity.pdbx_description
1 polymer ?
#
loop_
_entity_poly.entity_id
_entity_poly.type
_entity_poly.pdbx_seq_one_letter_code
_entity_poly.pdbx_strand_id
1 'polypeptide(L)'
;EADSLSAIVSTAIEAWEAAGISEAQSAALRSVEFQVTNLEDNLLGLAQGWIILLDQDAAGAGWFVDLTPHENDEFAVNSGGGWEAKENSAAAGRVDLLSVVTHELGHILGYDDLPALDGGDSLDVMIESISRGQRRLPNLAAVDEVFGGDF
;
A
#
# COMPACT_ATOMS: atom_id res chain seq x y z
N GLU A 1 -5.85 12.89 11.92
CA GLU A 1 -4.76 13.85 12.19
C GLU A 1 -3.56 13.57 11.28
N ALA A 2 -2.90 14.62 10.79
CA ALA A 2 -1.78 14.52 9.85
C ALA A 2 -0.62 13.63 10.35
N ASP A 3 -0.43 13.54 11.67
CA ASP A 3 0.61 12.71 12.29
C ASP A 3 0.45 11.23 11.95
N SER A 4 -0.78 10.70 11.93
CA SER A 4 -1.02 9.29 11.60
C SER A 4 -0.68 8.99 10.14
N LEU A 5 -1.01 9.88 9.20
CA LEU A 5 -0.66 9.70 7.79
C LEU A 5 0.86 9.75 7.59
N SER A 6 1.57 10.66 8.26
CA SER A 6 3.04 10.71 8.17
C SER A 6 3.71 9.42 8.67
N ALA A 7 3.18 8.80 9.73
CA ALA A 7 3.68 7.52 10.23
C ALA A 7 3.46 6.41 9.19
N ILE A 8 2.27 6.34 8.61
CA ILE A 8 1.94 5.37 7.54
C ILE A 8 2.88 5.54 6.33
N VAL A 9 3.09 6.78 5.87
CA VAL A 9 3.99 7.07 4.75
C VAL A 9 5.43 6.65 5.07
N SER A 10 5.93 6.93 6.29
CA SER A 10 7.27 6.47 6.70
C SER A 10 7.38 4.96 6.64
N THR A 11 6.40 4.23 7.20
CA THR A 11 6.41 2.77 7.19
C THR A 11 6.31 2.20 5.77
N ALA A 12 5.52 2.81 4.88
CA ALA A 12 5.44 2.39 3.48
C ALA A 12 6.77 2.59 2.74
N ILE A 13 7.45 3.71 2.96
CA ILE A 13 8.78 3.98 2.37
C ILE A 13 9.81 2.99 2.91
N GLU A 14 9.81 2.71 4.21
CA GLU A 14 10.69 1.70 4.82
C GLU A 14 10.42 0.29 4.25
N ALA A 15 9.17 -0.03 3.94
CA ALA A 15 8.82 -1.29 3.29
C ALA A 15 9.38 -1.37 1.86
N TRP A 16 9.32 -0.28 1.09
CA TRP A 16 9.97 -0.20 -0.23
C TRP A 16 11.51 -0.22 -0.15
N GLU A 17 12.11 0.46 0.84
CA GLU A 17 13.55 0.42 1.12
C GLU A 17 14.00 -1.02 1.42
N ALA A 18 13.25 -1.74 2.26
CA ALA A 18 13.49 -3.15 2.52
C ALA A 18 13.36 -3.99 1.25
N ALA A 19 12.46 -3.62 0.34
CA ALA A 19 12.26 -4.25 -0.95
C ALA A 19 13.38 -3.97 -1.97
N GLY A 20 14.29 -3.03 -1.69
CA GLY A 20 15.51 -2.82 -2.46
C GLY A 20 15.54 -1.56 -3.34
N ILE A 21 14.63 -0.60 -3.12
CA ILE A 21 14.74 0.69 -3.80
C ILE A 21 16.02 1.43 -3.37
N SER A 22 16.56 2.25 -4.28
CA SER A 22 17.74 3.07 -4.00
C SER A 22 17.45 4.22 -3.03
N GLU A 23 18.50 4.77 -2.40
CA GLU A 23 18.40 5.97 -1.56
C GLU A 23 17.79 7.17 -2.32
N ALA A 24 18.09 7.30 -3.61
CA ALA A 24 17.53 8.35 -4.46
C ALA A 24 16.03 8.17 -4.66
N GLN A 25 15.56 6.93 -4.87
CA GLN A 25 14.14 6.61 -4.94
C GLN A 25 13.43 6.88 -3.60
N SER A 26 14.02 6.46 -2.47
CA SER A 26 13.47 6.77 -1.14
C SER A 26 13.35 8.28 -0.91
N ALA A 27 14.39 9.05 -1.23
CA ALA A 27 14.36 10.50 -1.11
C ALA A 27 13.27 11.16 -1.98
N ALA A 28 13.04 10.61 -3.18
CA ALA A 28 11.97 11.06 -4.06
C ALA A 28 10.58 10.77 -3.45
N LEU A 29 10.37 9.57 -2.89
CA LEU A 29 9.11 9.22 -2.21
C LEU A 29 8.81 10.13 -1.01
N ARG A 30 9.83 10.53 -0.26
CA ARG A 30 9.69 11.47 0.88
C ARG A 30 9.26 12.88 0.46
N SER A 31 9.34 13.20 -0.83
CA SER A 31 8.94 14.50 -1.40
C SER A 31 7.52 14.48 -1.99
N VAL A 32 6.84 13.32 -1.97
CA VAL A 32 5.48 13.17 -2.49
C VAL A 32 4.48 13.90 -1.60
N GLU A 33 3.57 14.62 -2.22
CA GLU A 33 2.47 15.30 -1.52
C GLU A 33 1.24 14.40 -1.46
N PHE A 34 0.55 14.40 -0.32
CA PHE A 34 -0.69 13.64 -0.14
C PHE A 34 -1.88 14.59 0.00
N GLN A 35 -2.97 14.30 -0.71
CA GLN A 35 -4.22 15.04 -0.59
C GLN A 35 -5.39 14.08 -0.42
N VAL A 36 -6.28 14.38 0.53
CA VAL A 36 -7.51 13.63 0.71
C VAL A 36 -8.61 14.32 -0.08
N THR A 37 -9.28 13.59 -0.96
CA THR A 37 -10.38 14.09 -1.80
C THR A 37 -11.44 13.01 -1.95
N ASN A 38 -12.61 13.37 -2.48
CA ASN A 38 -13.60 12.39 -2.89
C ASN A 38 -13.24 11.90 -4.30
N LEU A 39 -12.83 10.64 -4.42
CA LEU A 39 -12.52 10.02 -5.70
C LEU A 39 -13.79 9.36 -6.28
N GLU A 40 -13.90 9.35 -7.61
CA GLU A 40 -14.97 8.65 -8.30
C GLU A 40 -14.59 7.18 -8.56
N ASP A 41 -15.52 6.39 -9.10
CA ASP A 41 -15.28 5.02 -9.60
C ASP A 41 -14.77 3.97 -8.58
N ASN A 42 -14.96 4.23 -7.28
CA ASN A 42 -14.46 3.39 -6.17
C ASN A 42 -12.93 3.32 -6.07
N LEU A 43 -12.21 4.30 -6.63
CA LEU A 43 -10.78 4.42 -6.41
C LEU A 43 -10.49 4.68 -4.93
N LEU A 44 -9.44 4.03 -4.42
CA LEU A 44 -8.96 4.21 -3.05
C LEU A 44 -7.82 5.22 -2.99
N GLY A 45 -7.00 5.25 -4.04
CA GLY A 45 -5.91 6.19 -4.24
C GLY A 45 -5.72 6.47 -5.72
N LEU A 46 -4.95 7.51 -6.00
CA LEU A 46 -4.51 7.86 -7.36
C LEU A 46 -3.20 8.67 -7.31
N ALA A 47 -2.13 8.09 -7.84
CA ALA A 47 -0.88 8.78 -8.10
C ALA A 47 -0.94 9.63 -9.39
N GLN A 48 -0.73 10.94 -9.28
CA GLN A 48 -0.62 11.87 -10.40
C GLN A 48 0.64 12.73 -10.27
N GLY A 49 1.65 12.42 -11.08
CA GLY A 49 2.95 13.10 -11.01
C GLY A 49 3.63 12.84 -9.66
N TRP A 50 3.73 13.87 -8.81
CA TRP A 50 4.30 13.79 -7.46
C TRP A 50 3.26 14.01 -6.35
N ILE A 51 1.97 13.88 -6.69
CA ILE A 51 0.85 14.02 -5.76
C ILE A 51 0.10 12.70 -5.72
N ILE A 52 -0.14 12.18 -4.52
CA ILE A 52 -1.03 11.05 -4.27
C ILE A 52 -2.35 11.58 -3.72
N LEU A 53 -3.43 11.30 -4.45
CA LEU A 53 -4.78 11.54 -3.98
C LEU A 53 -5.26 10.29 -3.26
N LEU A 54 -5.87 10.46 -2.08
CA LEU A 54 -6.50 9.39 -1.32
C LEU A 54 -7.99 9.67 -1.20
N ASP A 55 -8.80 8.63 -1.36
CA ASP A 55 -10.24 8.76 -1.19
C ASP A 55 -10.60 9.08 0.28
N GLN A 56 -11.64 9.89 0.50
CA GLN A 56 -12.00 10.35 1.83
C GLN A 56 -12.57 9.24 2.71
N ASP A 57 -13.33 8.30 2.15
CA ASP A 57 -14.06 7.28 2.91
C ASP A 57 -13.78 5.83 2.48
N ALA A 58 -12.72 5.64 1.68
CA ALA A 58 -12.30 4.36 1.13
C ALA A 58 -13.42 3.71 0.30
N ALA A 59 -14.04 4.49 -0.60
CA ALA A 59 -15.20 4.08 -1.39
C ALA A 59 -16.35 3.54 -0.51
N GLY A 60 -16.60 4.22 0.61
CA GLY A 60 -17.61 3.86 1.62
C GLY A 60 -17.28 2.65 2.50
N ALA A 61 -16.08 2.06 2.38
CA ALA A 61 -15.66 0.94 3.23
C ALA A 61 -15.06 1.39 4.58
N GLY A 62 -14.59 2.63 4.66
CA GLY A 62 -13.88 3.19 5.80
C GLY A 62 -12.42 2.77 5.88
N TRP A 63 -11.57 3.73 6.23
CA TRP A 63 -10.14 3.51 6.43
C TRP A 63 -9.84 2.83 7.78
N PHE A 64 -8.98 1.83 7.72
CA PHE A 64 -8.17 1.40 8.85
C PHE A 64 -6.83 2.16 8.80
N VAL A 65 -6.62 2.99 9.82
CA VAL A 65 -5.37 3.70 10.05
C VAL A 65 -4.66 2.99 11.19
N ASP A 66 -3.56 2.32 10.87
CA ASP A 66 -2.77 1.61 11.84
C ASP A 66 -1.97 2.59 12.70
N LEU A 67 -2.11 2.48 14.02
CA LEU A 67 -1.38 3.31 14.99
C LEU A 67 -0.04 2.70 15.38
N THR A 68 0.16 1.40 15.11
CA THR A 68 1.38 0.65 15.33
C THR A 68 1.75 -0.14 14.06
N PRO A 69 1.98 0.55 12.91
CA PRO A 69 2.14 -0.11 11.60
C PRO A 69 3.35 -1.06 11.51
N HIS A 70 4.32 -0.96 12.41
CA HIS A 70 5.44 -1.89 12.50
C HIS A 70 5.12 -3.19 13.26
N GLU A 71 4.07 -3.20 14.09
CA GLU A 71 3.71 -4.34 14.95
C GLU A 71 2.76 -5.31 14.23
N ASN A 72 1.88 -4.80 13.35
CA ASN A 72 0.89 -5.60 12.62
C ASN A 72 -0.06 -6.41 13.55
N ASP A 73 -0.31 -5.93 14.76
CA ASP A 73 -1.08 -6.65 15.78
C ASP A 73 -2.53 -6.91 15.37
N GLU A 74 -3.07 -6.15 14.43
CA GLU A 74 -4.42 -6.31 13.89
C GLU A 74 -4.53 -7.45 12.87
N PHE A 75 -3.41 -7.98 12.38
CA PHE A 75 -3.34 -8.94 11.30
C PHE A 75 -2.73 -10.28 11.73
N ALA A 76 -3.11 -11.34 11.03
CA ALA A 76 -2.52 -12.65 11.10
C ALA A 76 -2.19 -13.12 9.68
N VAL A 77 -1.12 -13.91 9.53
CA VAL A 77 -0.79 -14.54 8.25
C VAL A 77 -1.79 -15.67 7.99
N ASN A 78 -2.47 -15.61 6.86
CA ASN A 78 -3.40 -16.64 6.43
C ASN A 78 -2.68 -17.81 5.74
N SER A 79 -3.42 -18.86 5.37
CA SER A 79 -2.83 -20.06 4.74
C SER A 79 -2.16 -19.80 3.38
N GLY A 80 -2.49 -18.68 2.73
CA GLY A 80 -1.87 -18.23 1.47
C GLY A 80 -0.61 -17.40 1.68
N GLY A 81 -0.22 -17.09 2.92
CA GLY A 81 0.93 -16.25 3.25
C GLY A 81 0.64 -14.75 3.26
N GLY A 82 -0.61 -14.35 3.01
CA GLY A 82 -1.05 -12.94 3.06
C GLY A 82 -1.46 -12.52 4.47
N TRP A 83 -1.41 -11.22 4.73
CA TRP A 83 -1.89 -10.65 5.99
C TRP A 83 -3.39 -10.39 5.94
N GLU A 84 -4.10 -10.95 6.90
CA GLU A 84 -5.55 -10.82 7.03
C GLU A 84 -5.92 -10.37 8.44
N ALA A 85 -6.85 -9.42 8.54
CA ALA A 85 -7.30 -8.84 9.78
C ALA A 85 -7.91 -9.93 10.67
N LYS A 86 -7.51 -9.95 11.94
CA LYS A 86 -8.14 -10.81 12.95
C LYS A 86 -9.63 -10.42 13.07
N GLU A 87 -10.52 -11.39 13.24
CA GLU A 87 -11.98 -11.20 13.23
C GLU A 87 -12.50 -10.09 14.17
N ASN A 88 -11.80 -9.85 15.29
CA ASN A 88 -12.16 -8.81 16.28
C ASN A 88 -11.20 -7.61 16.30
N SER A 89 -10.34 -7.44 15.29
CA SER A 89 -9.41 -6.31 15.24
C SER A 89 -10.07 -5.06 14.65
N ALA A 90 -9.41 -3.92 14.88
CA ALA A 90 -9.80 -2.68 14.25
C ALA A 90 -9.72 -2.77 12.71
N ALA A 91 -8.84 -3.58 12.13
CA ALA A 91 -8.72 -3.71 10.68
C ALA A 91 -9.87 -4.49 10.03
N ALA A 92 -10.62 -5.28 10.80
CA ALA A 92 -11.70 -6.13 10.28
C ALA A 92 -12.76 -5.31 9.53
N GLY A 93 -13.00 -5.67 8.27
CA GLY A 93 -14.02 -5.03 7.42
C GLY A 93 -13.68 -3.62 6.92
N ARG A 94 -12.46 -3.12 7.15
CA ARG A 94 -11.98 -1.81 6.69
C ARG A 94 -10.86 -1.93 5.66
N VAL A 95 -10.58 -0.86 4.92
CA VAL A 95 -9.47 -0.82 3.96
C VAL A 95 -8.20 -0.38 4.68
N ASP A 96 -7.12 -1.15 4.56
CA ASP A 96 -5.84 -0.82 5.17
C ASP A 96 -5.16 0.35 4.44
N LEU A 97 -5.04 1.50 5.11
CA LEU A 97 -4.43 2.70 4.53
C LEU A 97 -2.95 2.48 4.19
N LEU A 98 -2.22 1.71 5.00
CA LEU A 98 -0.81 1.40 4.74
C LEU A 98 -0.63 0.71 3.40
N SER A 99 -1.48 -0.27 3.10
CA SER A 99 -1.44 -0.98 1.82
C SER A 99 -1.70 -0.07 0.63
N VAL A 100 -2.73 0.79 0.71
CA VAL A 100 -3.03 1.73 -0.39
C VAL A 100 -1.90 2.73 -0.58
N VAL A 101 -1.40 3.35 0.49
CA VAL A 101 -0.24 4.27 0.39
C VAL A 101 0.97 3.58 -0.21
N THR A 102 1.22 2.32 0.17
CA THR A 102 2.34 1.54 -0.38
C THR A 102 2.17 1.30 -1.88
N HIS A 103 0.96 0.95 -2.32
CA HIS A 103 0.61 0.76 -3.73
C HIS A 103 0.82 2.04 -4.55
N GLU A 104 0.28 3.17 -4.08
CA GLU A 104 0.42 4.46 -4.77
C GLU A 104 1.88 4.93 -4.86
N LEU A 105 2.68 4.69 -3.82
CA LEU A 105 4.13 4.94 -3.87
C LEU A 105 4.83 4.05 -4.90
N GLY A 106 4.32 2.84 -5.14
CA GLY A 106 4.78 1.98 -6.23
C GLY A 106 4.57 2.63 -7.61
N HIS A 107 3.43 3.28 -7.84
CA HIS A 107 3.23 4.06 -9.07
C HIS A 107 4.21 5.23 -9.20
N ILE A 108 4.56 5.91 -8.11
CA ILE A 108 5.59 6.97 -8.12
C ILE A 108 6.96 6.41 -8.51
N LEU A 109 7.26 5.16 -8.13
CA LEU A 109 8.49 4.45 -8.52
C LEU A 109 8.45 3.94 -9.97
N GLY A 110 7.29 4.00 -10.64
CA GLY A 110 7.09 3.56 -12.01
C GLY A 110 6.58 2.12 -12.15
N TYR A 111 6.06 1.51 -11.08
CA TYR A 111 5.37 0.22 -11.17
C TYR A 111 3.94 0.41 -11.67
N ASP A 112 3.55 -0.38 -12.67
CA ASP A 112 2.19 -0.42 -13.18
C ASP A 112 1.31 -1.36 -12.35
N ASP A 113 -0.01 -1.16 -12.45
CA ASP A 113 -0.99 -2.08 -11.90
C ASP A 113 -0.83 -3.48 -12.47
N LEU A 114 -0.88 -4.46 -11.57
CA LEU A 114 -0.99 -5.87 -11.91
C LEU A 114 -2.47 -6.26 -11.96
N PRO A 115 -2.88 -7.01 -12.99
CA PRO A 115 -4.27 -7.47 -13.09
C PRO A 115 -4.61 -8.37 -11.91
N ALA A 116 -5.87 -8.32 -11.48
CA ALA A 116 -6.38 -9.30 -10.53
C ALA A 116 -6.23 -10.71 -11.12
N LEU A 117 -5.45 -11.57 -10.45
CA LEU A 117 -5.30 -12.96 -10.86
C LEU A 117 -6.55 -13.75 -10.46
N ASP A 118 -7.07 -14.55 -11.40
CA ASP A 118 -8.07 -15.57 -11.12
C ASP A 118 -7.55 -16.52 -10.03
N GLY A 119 -8.11 -16.42 -8.83
CA GLY A 119 -7.68 -17.19 -7.65
C GLY A 119 -7.31 -16.34 -6.44
N GLY A 120 -7.17 -15.02 -6.56
CA GLY A 120 -7.05 -14.11 -5.41
C GLY A 120 -5.75 -14.22 -4.58
N ASP A 121 -4.83 -15.09 -4.98
CA ASP A 121 -3.61 -15.42 -4.23
C ASP A 121 -2.42 -14.48 -4.52
N SER A 122 -2.59 -13.43 -5.34
CA SER A 122 -1.53 -12.44 -5.49
C SER A 122 -1.38 -11.64 -4.19
N LEU A 123 -0.23 -11.83 -3.56
CA LEU A 123 0.21 -11.06 -2.39
C LEU A 123 0.91 -9.77 -2.80
N ASP A 124 1.07 -9.53 -4.11
CA ASP A 124 1.75 -8.35 -4.62
C ASP A 124 0.97 -7.08 -4.27
N VAL A 125 1.69 -6.05 -3.81
CA VAL A 125 1.09 -4.77 -3.45
C VAL A 125 0.57 -4.02 -4.67
N MET A 126 1.13 -4.26 -5.87
CA MET A 126 0.77 -3.58 -7.12
C MET A 126 -0.46 -4.16 -7.82
N ILE A 127 -1.16 -5.14 -7.24
CA ILE A 127 -2.43 -5.60 -7.81
C ILE A 127 -3.51 -4.52 -7.68
N GLU A 128 -4.31 -4.35 -8.75
CA GLU A 128 -5.30 -3.27 -8.91
C GLU A 128 -6.39 -3.18 -7.83
N SER A 129 -6.54 -4.21 -7.00
CA SER A 129 -7.59 -4.27 -5.98
C SER A 129 -7.13 -4.91 -4.68
N ILE A 130 -7.55 -4.32 -3.56
CA ILE A 130 -7.34 -4.87 -2.22
C ILE A 130 -8.68 -5.15 -1.55
N SER A 131 -8.80 -6.32 -0.91
CA SER A 131 -10.00 -6.63 -0.13
C SER A 131 -9.93 -6.00 1.26
N ARG A 132 -11.10 -5.71 1.83
CA ARG A 132 -11.21 -5.23 3.21
C ARG A 132 -10.54 -6.22 4.18
N GLY A 133 -9.83 -5.70 5.17
CA GLY A 133 -9.09 -6.48 6.15
C GLY A 133 -7.82 -7.11 5.62
N GLN A 134 -7.41 -6.89 4.36
CA GLN A 134 -6.11 -7.35 3.88
C GLN A 134 -5.04 -6.29 4.11
N ARG A 135 -3.82 -6.74 4.39
CA ARG A 135 -2.62 -5.91 4.32
C ARG A 135 -1.66 -6.46 3.27
N ARG A 136 -1.16 -5.59 2.41
CA ARG A 136 -0.15 -5.87 1.40
C ARG A 136 1.01 -4.89 1.53
N LEU A 137 2.22 -5.42 1.49
CA LEU A 137 3.48 -4.69 1.50
C LEU A 137 4.35 -5.25 0.36
N PRO A 138 5.36 -4.51 -0.11
CA PRO A 138 6.18 -4.96 -1.22
C PRO A 138 6.91 -6.24 -0.80
N ASN A 139 6.88 -7.26 -1.66
CA ASN A 139 7.62 -8.50 -1.42
C ASN A 139 9.04 -8.36 -2.00
N LEU A 140 10.04 -8.80 -1.23
CA LEU A 140 11.45 -8.84 -1.62
C LEU A 140 11.70 -9.53 -2.98
N ALA A 141 10.83 -10.48 -3.37
CA ALA A 141 10.97 -11.27 -4.58
C ALA A 141 10.51 -10.58 -5.88
N ALA A 142 9.74 -9.48 -5.81
CA ALA A 142 9.18 -8.81 -7.00
C ALA A 142 10.07 -7.68 -7.54
N VAL A 143 10.97 -7.15 -6.71
CA VAL A 143 11.78 -5.97 -7.06
C VAL A 143 12.99 -6.32 -7.94
N ASP A 144 13.42 -7.59 -7.94
CA ASP A 144 14.59 -8.07 -8.68
C ASP A 144 14.33 -8.25 -10.20
N GLU A 145 13.06 -8.30 -10.64
CA GLU A 145 12.75 -8.49 -12.07
C GLU A 145 12.62 -7.18 -12.88
N VAL A 146 12.48 -6.01 -12.23
CA VAL A 146 12.21 -4.74 -12.95
C VAL A 146 13.48 -3.95 -13.27
N PHE A 147 14.60 -4.17 -12.57
CA PHE A 147 15.85 -3.44 -12.82
C PHE A 147 17.00 -4.30 -13.40
N GLY A 148 16.73 -5.55 -13.77
CA GLY A 148 17.72 -6.48 -14.36
C GLY A 148 18.01 -6.27 -15.85
N GLY A 149 17.68 -5.11 -16.44
CA GLY A 149 17.86 -4.82 -17.86
C GLY A 149 19.05 -3.92 -18.17
N ASP A 150 20.22 -4.54 -18.34
CA ASP A 150 21.40 -4.15 -19.15
C ASP A 150 22.02 -2.74 -19.01
N PHE A 151 23.24 -2.71 -18.44
CA PHE A 151 24.30 -1.75 -18.80
C PHE A 151 25.26 -2.36 -19.83
#